data_AF-A0A3D5C0S8-F1
#
_entry.id   AF-A0A3D5C0S8-F1
#
_cell.length_a   1.000
_cell.length_b   1.000
_cell.length_c   1.000
_cell.angle_alpha   90.00
_cell.angle_beta   90.00
_cell.angle_gamma   90.00
#
_symmetry.space_group_name_H-M   'P 1'
#
loop_
_entity.id
_entity.type
_entity.pdbx_description
1 polymer ?
#
loop_
_entity_poly.entity_id
_entity_poly.type
_entity_poly.pdbx_seq_one_letter_code
_entity_poly.pdbx_strand_id
1 'polypeptide(L)'
;APGFRTGTLPDEIQVANLEIGFVIVHFNPAIAALTDEMRRLAAEFEGHELIVQPDRDLPENTPVVMTACGRIERLESYDKGRAYSFIRNYANLDQCPSSTASPTQ
;
A
#
# COMPACT_ATOMS: atom_id res chain seq x y z
N ALA A 1 -8.65 -3.59 -8.55
CA ALA A 1 -9.77 -3.10 -7.71
C ALA A 1 -9.25 -2.92 -6.29
N PRO A 2 -9.56 -1.77 -5.65
CA PRO A 2 -9.19 -1.48 -4.28
C PRO A 2 -9.69 -2.53 -3.28
N GLY A 3 -9.15 -2.47 -2.06
CA GLY A 3 -9.51 -3.30 -0.93
C GLY A 3 -8.54 -4.44 -0.64
N PHE A 4 -9.00 -5.37 0.19
CA PHE A 4 -8.22 -6.52 0.65
C PHE A 4 -8.15 -7.61 -0.41
N ARG A 5 -6.96 -8.20 -0.59
CA ARG A 5 -6.70 -9.28 -1.53
C ARG A 5 -6.19 -10.52 -0.81
N THR A 6 -6.53 -11.67 -1.37
CA THR A 6 -6.08 -12.99 -0.88
C THR A 6 -4.78 -13.45 -1.52
N GLY A 7 -4.23 -12.68 -2.46
CA GLY A 7 -2.98 -12.97 -3.16
C GLY A 7 -2.33 -11.69 -3.67
N THR A 8 -1.04 -11.79 -3.98
CA THR A 8 -0.22 -10.70 -4.50
C THR A 8 -0.55 -10.45 -5.97
N LEU A 9 -0.71 -9.19 -6.34
CA LEU A 9 -0.85 -8.78 -7.73
C LEU A 9 0.47 -8.98 -8.50
N PRO A 10 0.43 -9.28 -9.80
CA PRO A 10 1.63 -9.24 -10.64
C PRO A 10 2.26 -7.85 -10.63
N ASP A 11 3.60 -7.78 -10.74
CA ASP A 11 4.36 -6.52 -10.65
C ASP A 11 3.88 -5.46 -11.63
N GLU A 12 3.61 -5.83 -12.88
CA GLU A 12 3.10 -4.91 -13.91
C GLU A 12 1.78 -4.25 -13.49
N ILE A 13 0.91 -5.01 -12.82
CA ILE A 13 -0.37 -4.51 -12.29
C ILE A 13 -0.13 -3.63 -11.08
N GLN A 14 0.81 -3.98 -10.20
CA GLN A 14 1.16 -3.13 -9.06
C GLN A 14 1.70 -1.77 -9.53
N VAL A 15 2.63 -1.75 -10.48
CA VAL A 15 3.19 -0.54 -11.08
C VAL A 15 2.09 0.32 -11.69
N ALA A 16 1.21 -0.25 -12.52
CA ALA A 16 0.11 0.48 -13.14
C ALA A 16 -0.83 1.13 -12.09
N ASN A 17 -1.10 0.45 -10.97
CA ASN A 17 -1.91 1.04 -9.89
C ASN A 17 -1.16 2.19 -9.18
N LEU A 18 0.14 2.04 -8.93
CA LEU A 18 0.97 3.09 -8.34
C LEU A 18 1.06 4.34 -9.22
N GLU A 19 1.12 4.18 -10.54
CA GLU A 19 1.17 5.29 -11.52
C GLU A 19 -0.09 6.16 -11.49
N ILE A 20 -1.26 5.55 -11.22
CA ILE A 20 -2.54 6.26 -11.13
C ILE A 20 -2.89 6.65 -9.68
N GLY A 21 -1.94 6.53 -8.74
CA GLY A 21 -2.06 7.09 -7.39
C GLY A 21 -2.58 6.14 -6.31
N PHE A 22 -2.57 4.83 -6.55
CA PHE A 22 -2.92 3.89 -5.49
C PHE A 22 -1.84 3.82 -4.41
N VAL A 23 -2.29 3.49 -3.20
CA VAL A 23 -1.43 2.99 -2.13
C VAL A 23 -1.49 1.47 -2.16
N ILE A 24 -0.33 0.81 -2.17
CA ILE A 24 -0.23 -0.65 -2.04
C ILE A 24 0.40 -0.97 -0.69
N VAL A 25 -0.30 -1.77 0.11
CA VAL A 25 0.15 -2.29 1.39
C VAL A 25 0.40 -3.78 1.24
N HIS A 26 1.66 -4.17 1.34
CA HIS A 26 2.11 -5.56 1.42
C HIS A 26 2.23 -5.94 2.90
N PHE A 27 1.63 -7.06 3.29
CA PHE A 27 1.79 -7.60 4.64
C PHE A 27 2.34 -9.00 4.60
N ASN A 28 3.14 -9.35 5.61
CA ASN A 28 3.66 -10.70 5.75
C ASN A 28 2.56 -11.65 6.25
N PRO A 29 2.08 -12.61 5.42
CA PRO A 29 0.99 -13.51 5.81
C PRO A 29 1.44 -14.59 6.80
N ALA A 30 2.75 -14.77 7.04
CA ALA A 30 3.26 -15.67 8.07
C ALA A 30 2.97 -15.16 9.49
N ILE A 31 2.72 -13.86 9.65
CA ILE A 31 2.35 -13.25 10.92
C ILE A 31 0.83 -13.30 11.05
N ALA A 32 0.32 -14.33 11.72
CA ALA A 32 -1.12 -14.62 11.79
C ALA A 32 -1.97 -13.41 12.24
N ALA A 33 -1.47 -12.62 13.19
CA ALA A 33 -2.16 -11.44 13.70
C ALA A 33 -2.40 -10.34 12.65
N LEU A 34 -1.62 -10.30 11.56
CA LEU A 34 -1.74 -9.25 10.55
C LEU A 34 -2.92 -9.45 9.61
N THR A 35 -3.31 -10.69 9.31
CA THR A 35 -4.34 -10.92 8.28
C THR A 35 -5.67 -10.24 8.65
N ASP A 36 -6.10 -10.36 9.90
CA ASP A 36 -7.33 -9.74 10.37
C ASP A 36 -7.20 -8.22 10.50
N GLU A 37 -6.05 -7.72 10.96
CA GLU A 37 -5.77 -6.27 11.02
C GLU A 37 -5.76 -5.64 9.63
N MET A 38 -5.14 -6.29 8.65
CA MET A 38 -5.08 -5.82 7.26
C MET A 38 -6.46 -5.85 6.59
N ARG A 39 -7.29 -6.84 6.92
CA ARG A 39 -8.68 -6.87 6.47
C ARG A 39 -9.48 -5.71 7.04
N ARG A 40 -9.32 -5.41 8.34
CA ARG A 40 -9.96 -4.25 8.98
C ARG A 40 -9.47 -2.94 8.39
N LEU A 41 -8.16 -2.80 8.21
CA LEU A 41 -7.54 -1.65 7.55
C LEU A 41 -8.18 -1.39 6.18
N ALA A 42 -8.23 -2.40 5.32
CA ALA A 42 -8.83 -2.24 3.99
C ALA A 42 -10.31 -1.82 4.04
N ALA A 43 -11.07 -2.34 5.01
CA ALA A 43 -12.47 -1.97 5.22
C ALA A 43 -12.63 -0.54 5.75
N GLU A 44 -11.76 -0.08 6.65
CA GLU A 44 -11.78 1.30 7.18
C GLU A 44 -11.47 2.34 6.09
N PHE A 45 -10.78 1.94 5.02
CA PHE A 45 -10.45 2.77 3.85
C PHE A 45 -11.26 2.36 2.60
N GLU A 46 -12.43 1.76 2.77
CA GLU A 46 -13.32 1.46 1.65
C GLU A 46 -13.66 2.73 0.86
N GLY A 47 -13.57 2.66 -0.47
CA GLY A 47 -13.76 3.81 -1.37
C GLY A 47 -12.51 4.65 -1.62
N HIS A 48 -11.37 4.32 -1.00
CA HIS A 48 -10.06 4.90 -1.32
C HIS A 48 -9.27 4.02 -2.29
N GLU A 49 -8.33 4.62 -3.02
CA GLU A 49 -7.38 3.93 -3.90
C GLU A 49 -6.29 3.20 -3.09
N LEU A 50 -6.72 2.21 -2.31
CA LEU A 50 -5.89 1.39 -1.43
C LEU A 50 -6.01 -0.07 -1.85
N ILE A 51 -4.88 -0.74 -2.05
CA ILE A 51 -4.80 -2.19 -2.20
C ILE A 51 -4.03 -2.75 -1.00
N VAL A 52 -4.63 -3.72 -0.30
CA VAL A 52 -3.96 -4.45 0.78
C VAL A 52 -3.81 -5.90 0.34
N GLN A 53 -2.59 -6.40 0.27
CA GLN A 53 -2.30 -7.73 -0.26
C GLN A 53 -1.22 -8.46 0.55
N PRO A 54 -1.29 -9.79 0.64
CA PRO A 54 -0.22 -10.57 1.24
C PRO A 54 1.01 -10.54 0.34
N ASP A 55 2.18 -10.67 0.95
CA ASP A 55 3.45 -10.86 0.27
C ASP A 55 4.30 -11.87 1.04
N ARG A 56 4.55 -13.01 0.39
CA ARG A 56 5.30 -14.13 0.97
C ARG A 56 6.81 -13.96 0.83
N ASP A 57 7.25 -13.01 0.03
CA ASP A 57 8.66 -12.72 -0.20
C ASP A 57 9.19 -11.68 0.81
N LEU A 58 8.30 -11.12 1.65
CA LEU A 58 8.70 -10.28 2.77
C LEU A 58 9.51 -11.07 3.82
N PRO A 59 10.63 -10.52 4.31
CA PRO A 59 11.35 -11.10 5.43
C PRO A 59 10.45 -11.31 6.66
N GLU A 60 10.72 -12.34 7.46
CA GLU A 60 9.91 -12.69 8.65
C GLU A 60 9.79 -11.54 9.67
N ASN A 61 10.81 -10.68 9.74
CA ASN A 61 10.85 -9.51 10.62
C ASN A 61 10.26 -8.23 9.99
N THR A 62 9.74 -8.29 8.77
CA THR A 62 9.12 -7.15 8.09
C THR A 62 7.61 -7.39 8.00
N PRO A 63 6.83 -6.94 9.00
CA PRO A 63 5.39 -7.17 9.01
C PRO A 63 4.66 -6.49 7.87
N VAL A 64 5.00 -5.23 7.56
CA VAL A 64 4.27 -4.44 6.56
C VAL A 64 5.22 -3.57 5.76
N VAL A 65 5.00 -3.52 4.45
CA VAL A 65 5.62 -2.56 3.53
C VAL A 65 4.51 -1.80 2.81
N MET A 66 4.65 -0.49 2.75
CA MET A 66 3.68 0.39 2.10
C MET A 66 4.37 1.15 0.99
N THR A 67 3.75 1.18 -0.18
CA THR A 67 4.27 1.85 -1.36
C THR A 67 3.22 2.80 -1.92
N ALA A 68 3.63 4.03 -2.17
CA ALA A 68 2.81 5.03 -2.83
C ALA A 68 3.70 6.11 -3.44
N CYS A 69 3.41 6.59 -4.64
CA CYS A 69 4.06 7.78 -5.21
C CYS A 69 5.61 7.75 -5.20
N GLY A 70 6.22 6.58 -5.49
CA GLY A 70 7.69 6.41 -5.44
C GLY A 70 8.29 6.41 -4.02
N ARG A 71 7.45 6.44 -2.98
CA ARG A 71 7.84 6.28 -1.57
C ARG A 71 7.57 4.85 -1.13
N ILE A 72 8.51 4.32 -0.35
CA ILE A 72 8.41 3.02 0.29
C ILE A 72 8.62 3.23 1.79
N GLU A 73 7.64 2.83 2.58
CA GLU A 73 7.76 2.79 4.05
C GLU A 73 7.71 1.33 4.51
N ARG A 74 8.76 0.91 5.23
CA ARG A 74 8.84 -0.42 5.83
C ARG A 74 8.62 -0.29 7.33
N LEU A 75 7.69 -1.08 7.85
CA LEU A 75 7.42 -1.18 9.27
C LEU A 75 8.12 -2.44 9.79
N GLU A 76 9.10 -2.28 10.69
CA GLU A 76 9.78 -3.39 11.37
C GLU A 76 8.93 -3.98 12.51
N SER A 77 7.96 -3.20 12.98
CA SER A 77 6.88 -3.65 13.87
C SER A 77 5.58 -3.01 13.39
N TYR A 78 4.47 -3.76 13.44
CA TYR A 78 3.20 -3.22 12.98
C TYR A 78 2.70 -2.13 13.92
N ASP A 79 2.73 -0.89 13.42
CA ASP A 79 2.18 0.30 14.07
C ASP A 79 0.98 0.79 13.25
N LYS A 80 -0.22 0.63 13.83
CA LYS A 80 -1.48 1.08 13.22
C LYS A 80 -1.46 2.59 12.93
N GLY A 81 -0.94 3.41 13.84
CA GLY A 81 -0.89 4.86 13.66
C GLY A 81 -0.06 5.26 12.45
N ARG A 82 1.14 4.66 12.31
CA ARG A 82 2.01 4.92 11.15
C ARG A 82 1.39 4.46 9.83
N ALA A 83 0.80 3.27 9.81
CA ALA A 83 0.12 2.77 8.61
C ALA A 83 -1.01 3.71 8.17
N TYR A 84 -1.79 4.22 9.13
CA TYR A 84 -2.90 5.12 8.85
C TYR A 84 -2.42 6.47 8.38
N SER A 85 -1.38 7.02 9.00
CA SER A 85 -0.76 8.27 8.56
C SER A 85 -0.24 8.16 7.14
N PHE A 86 0.47 7.08 6.79
CA PHE A 86 0.94 6.86 5.43
C PHE A 86 -0.21 6.79 4.43
N ILE A 87 -1.21 5.93 4.68
CA ILE A 87 -2.35 5.78 3.77
C ILE A 87 -3.09 7.12 3.62
N ARG A 88 -3.37 7.84 4.70
CA ARG A 88 -4.08 9.13 4.61
C ARG A 88 -3.29 10.20 3.86
N ASN A 89 -1.96 10.15 3.92
CA ASN A 89 -1.11 11.12 3.22
C ASN A 89 -1.07 10.88 1.71
N TYR A 90 -1.35 9.66 1.24
CA TYR A 90 -1.18 9.29 -0.17
C TYR A 90 -2.47 8.81 -0.87
N ALA A 91 -3.39 8.18 -0.15
CA ALA A 91 -4.66 7.76 -0.69
C ALA A 91 -5.57 8.98 -0.84
N ASN A 92 -5.80 9.40 -2.09
CA ASN A 92 -6.72 10.48 -2.46
C ASN A 92 -6.24 11.91 -2.14
N LEU A 93 -4.93 12.11 -2.01
CA LEU A 93 -4.32 13.44 -2.03
C LEU A 93 -3.53 13.53 -3.32
N ASP A 94 -3.69 14.61 -4.10
CA ASP A 94 -2.88 14.98 -5.30
C ASP A 94 -1.37 15.15 -4.99
N GLN A 95 -0.89 14.53 -3.92
CA GLN A 95 0.46 14.56 -3.35
C GLN A 95 1.38 13.51 -3.95
N CYS A 96 0.90 12.63 -4.83
CA CYS A 96 1.79 12.08 -5.85
C CYS A 96 2.25 13.29 -6.68
N PRO A 97 3.52 13.74 -6.59
CA PRO A 97 4.00 14.69 -7.58
C PRO A 97 3.83 13.93 -8.90
N SER A 98 2.84 14.33 -9.69
CA SER A 98 2.83 14.00 -11.09
C SER A 98 4.24 14.35 -11.57
N SER A 99 4.88 13.42 -12.26
CA SER A 99 5.88 13.82 -13.24
C SER A 99 5.14 14.68 -14.28
N THR A 100 4.76 15.90 -13.90
CA THR A 100 4.57 17.02 -14.81
C THR A 100 5.98 17.40 -15.24
N ALA A 101 6.54 16.53 -16.09
CA ALA A 101 7.42 16.99 -17.13
C ALA A 101 6.63 18.06 -17.88
N SER A 102 6.90 19.32 -17.54
CA SER A 102 6.33 20.47 -18.22
C SER A 102 6.70 20.37 -19.71
N PRO A 103 5.76 20.60 -20.64
CA PRO A 103 6.12 20.70 -22.05
C PRO A 103 6.96 21.97 -22.19
N THR A 104 8.26 21.81 -22.51
CA THR A 104 9.09 22.97 -22.86
C THR A 104 9.02 23.12 -24.38
N GLN A 105 8.35 24.22 -24.75
CA GLN A 105 8.30 24.98 -26.01
C GLN A 105 8.82 24.35 -27.30
#